data_AF-A0A438KC25-F1
#
_entry.id   AF-A0A438KC25-F1
#
_cell.length_a   1.000
_cell.length_b   1.000
_cell.length_c   1.000
_cell.angle_alpha   90.00
_cell.angle_beta   90.00
_cell.angle_gamma   90.00
#
_symmetry.space_group_name_H-M   'P 1'
#
loop_
_entity.id
_entity.type
_entity.pdbx_description
1 polymer ?
#
loop_
_entity_poly.entity_id
_entity_poly.type
_entity_poly.pdbx_seq_one_letter_code
_entity_poly.pdbx_strand_id
1 'polypeptide(L)'
;MENALEQLRSCAPTNIRAVDKKVYSCLEWSYTHLKGDDVKSLFLLCGMLGYGDISLDLLLRYGMGLDLFDRIDSLEQARNRLLALVEILKASGLLLDSHEDTHKFDEEIDSSLLFMDADNKFVRMHSVVREVARAIASKDPHPFVVREDVGLEEWSETDESKRCAFISLHCKAVHDLPQELVWPELQFFLLQNNNPPLNIPNTFFEGMKKLKVLDLSHMHFTTLPSSLDSLANLRTLRLMGASWETLL
;
A
#
# COMPACT_ATOMS: atom_id res chain seq x y z
N MET A 1 20.50 25.71 6.19
CA MET A 1 19.07 26.08 6.17
C MET A 1 18.72 27.00 5.00
N GLU A 2 19.53 28.01 4.66
CA GLU A 2 19.26 28.93 3.52
C GLU A 2 19.12 28.24 2.15
N ASN A 3 19.94 27.22 1.86
CA ASN A 3 19.89 26.50 0.58
C ASN A 3 18.56 25.74 0.34
N ALA A 4 17.91 25.26 1.41
CA ALA A 4 16.64 24.53 1.30
C ALA A 4 15.48 25.46 0.92
N LEU A 5 15.49 26.70 1.46
CA LEU A 5 14.47 27.71 1.18
C LEU A 5 14.53 28.26 -0.25
N GLU A 6 15.74 28.42 -0.80
CA GLU A 6 15.91 28.88 -2.19
C GLU A 6 15.49 27.80 -3.19
N GLN A 7 15.79 26.53 -2.91
CA GLN A 7 15.35 25.41 -3.75
C GLN A 7 13.82 25.27 -3.78
N LEU A 8 13.15 25.46 -2.63
CA LEU A 8 11.68 25.46 -2.53
C LEU A 8 11.00 26.52 -3.42
N ARG A 9 11.66 27.65 -3.72
CA ARG A 9 11.12 28.71 -4.57
C ARG A 9 11.22 28.41 -6.07
N SER A 10 11.99 27.38 -6.47
CA SER A 10 12.37 27.14 -7.87
C SER A 10 11.60 26.02 -8.59
N CYS A 11 10.79 25.22 -7.91
CA CYS A 11 10.08 24.08 -8.52
C CYS A 11 8.79 24.49 -9.26
N ALA A 12 8.62 24.02 -10.51
CA ALA A 12 7.41 24.23 -11.31
C ALA A 12 6.29 23.21 -10.94
N PRO A 13 5.01 23.61 -10.86
CA PRO A 13 4.00 22.85 -10.12
C PRO A 13 3.10 21.93 -10.97
N THR A 14 2.82 20.72 -10.46
CA THR A 14 1.76 19.82 -10.93
C THR A 14 0.51 19.99 -10.04
N ASN A 15 -0.68 20.12 -10.63
CA ASN A 15 -1.88 20.61 -9.96
C ASN A 15 -2.72 19.44 -9.38
N ILE A 16 -2.66 19.21 -8.05
CA ILE A 16 -3.59 18.29 -7.34
C ILE A 16 -4.73 19.15 -6.79
N ARG A 17 -5.98 18.84 -7.15
CA ARG A 17 -7.17 19.68 -6.90
C ARG A 17 -7.46 20.03 -5.43
N ALA A 18 -6.79 19.42 -4.45
CA ALA A 18 -7.04 19.57 -3.01
C ALA A 18 -5.84 20.04 -2.16
N VAL A 19 -4.64 20.16 -2.73
CA VAL A 19 -3.42 20.51 -1.97
C VAL A 19 -2.86 21.84 -2.46
N ASP A 20 -2.59 22.77 -1.53
CA ASP A 20 -1.92 24.02 -1.86
C ASP A 20 -0.56 23.74 -2.53
N LYS A 21 -0.26 24.46 -3.62
CA LYS A 21 0.95 24.22 -4.43
C LYS A 21 2.24 24.31 -3.62
N LYS A 22 2.32 25.23 -2.65
CA LYS A 22 3.51 25.38 -1.81
C LYS A 22 3.64 24.18 -0.88
N VAL A 23 2.53 23.70 -0.33
CA VAL A 23 2.51 22.51 0.52
C VAL A 23 2.96 21.28 -0.26
N TYR A 24 2.49 21.12 -1.51
CA TYR A 24 2.96 20.05 -2.39
C TYR A 24 4.48 20.13 -2.61
N SER A 25 4.99 21.28 -3.05
CA SER A 25 6.44 21.46 -3.28
C SER A 25 7.29 21.22 -2.04
N CYS A 26 6.82 21.63 -0.84
CA CYS A 26 7.52 21.35 0.41
C CYS A 26 7.62 19.85 0.71
N LEU A 27 6.53 19.11 0.51
CA LEU A 27 6.47 17.67 0.78
C LEU A 27 7.21 16.87 -0.29
N GLU A 28 7.10 17.25 -1.56
CA GLU A 28 7.90 16.68 -2.65
C GLU A 28 9.40 16.90 -2.42
N TRP A 29 9.80 18.11 -1.99
CA TRP A 29 11.19 18.38 -1.62
C TRP A 29 11.64 17.49 -0.46
N SER A 30 10.81 17.34 0.57
CA SER A 30 11.11 16.47 1.71
C SER A 30 11.31 15.00 1.27
N TYR A 31 10.43 14.50 0.39
CA TYR A 31 10.54 13.16 -0.19
C TYR A 31 11.82 12.97 -1.02
N THR A 32 12.13 13.89 -1.94
CA THR A 32 13.31 13.79 -2.81
C THR A 32 14.63 13.77 -2.03
N HIS A 33 14.64 14.41 -0.85
CA HIS A 33 15.79 14.47 0.06
C HIS A 33 15.89 13.30 1.06
N LEU A 34 14.92 12.39 1.07
CA LEU A 34 15.05 11.14 1.84
C LEU A 34 16.27 10.34 1.35
N LYS A 35 17.09 9.87 2.28
CA LYS A 35 18.27 9.05 1.98
C LYS A 35 17.91 7.57 2.08
N GLY A 36 18.03 6.86 0.97
CA GLY A 36 17.74 5.43 0.88
C GLY A 36 16.48 5.17 0.06
N ASP A 37 16.61 4.24 -0.90
CA ASP A 37 15.51 3.86 -1.77
C ASP A 37 14.43 3.09 -1.00
N ASP A 38 14.81 2.41 0.08
CA ASP A 38 13.88 1.72 0.98
C ASP A 38 13.05 2.68 1.83
N VAL A 39 13.64 3.80 2.31
CA VAL A 39 12.88 4.87 2.99
C VAL A 39 11.83 5.46 2.04
N LYS A 40 12.23 5.75 0.80
CA LYS A 40 11.33 6.29 -0.23
C LYS A 40 10.24 5.29 -0.58
N SER A 41 10.59 4.02 -0.75
CA SER A 41 9.63 2.97 -1.07
C SER A 41 8.64 2.73 0.07
N LEU A 42 9.10 2.76 1.33
CA LEU A 42 8.23 2.66 2.50
C LEU A 42 7.27 3.86 2.58
N PHE A 43 7.76 5.07 2.30
CA PHE A 43 6.91 6.26 2.24
C PHE A 43 5.79 6.11 1.19
N LEU A 44 6.15 5.69 -0.03
CA LEU A 44 5.17 5.47 -1.09
C LEU A 44 4.18 4.38 -0.70
N LEU A 45 4.66 3.24 -0.18
CA LEU A 45 3.81 2.15 0.33
C LEU A 45 2.81 2.67 1.36
N CYS A 46 3.23 3.44 2.36
CA CYS A 46 2.30 4.03 3.34
C CYS A 46 1.24 4.93 2.68
N GLY A 47 1.61 5.65 1.62
CA GLY A 47 0.70 6.49 0.84
C GLY A 47 -0.36 5.70 0.05
N MET A 48 -0.04 4.46 -0.33
CA MET A 48 -0.92 3.54 -1.04
C MET A 48 -1.98 2.90 -0.14
N LEU A 49 -1.66 2.74 1.15
CA LEU A 49 -2.55 2.10 2.11
C LEU A 49 -3.72 3.02 2.50
N GLY A 50 -4.81 2.44 3.01
CA GLY A 50 -6.08 3.13 3.26
C GLY A 50 -6.03 4.31 4.25
N TYR A 51 -7.18 4.96 4.44
CA TYR A 51 -7.33 6.12 5.32
C TYR A 51 -7.35 5.70 6.79
N GLY A 52 -6.19 5.74 7.45
CA GLY A 52 -6.12 5.46 8.88
C GLY A 52 -4.70 5.22 9.38
N ASP A 53 -4.67 4.66 10.58
CA ASP A 53 -3.46 4.18 11.22
C ASP A 53 -3.03 2.86 10.57
N ILE A 54 -1.74 2.76 10.31
CA ILE A 54 -1.13 1.65 9.58
C ILE A 54 -0.35 0.82 10.60
N SER A 55 -0.68 -0.46 10.70
CA SER A 55 0.03 -1.39 11.57
C SER A 55 1.49 -1.59 11.11
N LEU A 56 2.42 -1.61 12.06
CA LEU A 56 3.82 -1.96 11.77
C LEU A 56 3.95 -3.41 11.28
N ASP A 57 3.14 -4.34 11.77
CA ASP A 57 3.12 -5.72 11.28
C ASP A 57 2.70 -5.78 9.80
N LEU A 58 1.68 -4.99 9.43
CA LEU A 58 1.23 -4.86 8.04
C LEU A 58 2.37 -4.36 7.14
N LEU A 59 3.03 -3.28 7.57
CA LEU A 59 4.17 -2.71 6.83
C LEU A 59 5.33 -3.69 6.73
N LEU A 60 5.61 -4.47 7.77
CA LEU A 60 6.66 -5.47 7.77
C LEU A 60 6.38 -6.55 6.72
N ARG A 61 5.17 -7.11 6.72
CA ARG A 61 4.77 -8.17 5.76
C ARG A 61 4.78 -7.68 4.32
N TYR A 62 4.35 -6.46 4.07
CA TYR A 62 4.39 -5.87 2.74
C TYR A 62 5.82 -5.54 2.32
N GLY A 63 6.59 -4.91 3.20
CA GLY A 63 7.99 -4.61 2.93
C GLY A 63 8.81 -5.85 2.62
N MET A 64 8.64 -6.94 3.38
CA MET A 64 9.31 -8.22 3.11
C MET A 64 8.84 -8.84 1.79
N GLY A 65 7.52 -8.89 1.55
CA GLY A 65 6.98 -9.45 0.31
C GLY A 65 7.46 -8.71 -0.94
N LEU A 66 7.71 -7.41 -0.82
CA LEU A 66 8.16 -6.55 -1.93
C LEU A 66 9.68 -6.47 -2.09
N ASP A 67 10.46 -7.10 -1.22
CA ASP A 67 11.92 -6.93 -1.12
C ASP A 67 12.36 -5.49 -0.83
N LEU A 68 11.61 -4.75 0.01
CA LEU A 68 11.98 -3.37 0.34
C LEU A 68 13.22 -3.28 1.25
N PHE A 69 13.54 -4.35 1.96
CA PHE A 69 14.63 -4.33 2.94
C PHE A 69 15.86 -5.04 2.36
N ASP A 70 16.94 -4.28 2.15
CA ASP A 70 18.20 -4.83 1.68
C ASP A 70 18.88 -5.72 2.73
N ARG A 71 19.37 -6.89 2.30
CA ARG A 71 20.28 -7.76 3.08
C ARG A 71 19.73 -8.16 4.46
N ILE A 72 18.53 -8.73 4.46
CA ILE A 72 17.88 -9.24 5.66
C ILE A 72 17.95 -10.77 5.70
N ASP A 73 18.57 -11.30 6.75
CA ASP A 73 18.72 -12.73 7.00
C ASP A 73 17.76 -13.25 8.09
N SER A 74 17.08 -12.36 8.83
CA SER A 74 16.16 -12.73 9.90
C SER A 74 14.97 -11.79 10.04
N LEU A 75 13.88 -12.30 10.62
CA LEU A 75 12.69 -11.49 10.93
C LEU A 75 13.01 -10.34 11.89
N GLU A 76 13.91 -10.55 12.85
CA GLU A 76 14.34 -9.52 13.78
C GLU A 76 15.09 -8.38 13.06
N GLN A 77 15.96 -8.71 12.09
CA GLN A 77 16.62 -7.71 11.26
C GLN A 77 15.60 -6.94 10.40
N ALA A 78 14.61 -7.63 9.82
CA ALA A 78 13.53 -7.00 9.04
C ALA A 78 12.76 -5.99 9.90
N ARG A 79 12.37 -6.42 11.11
CA ARG A 79 11.68 -5.61 12.12
C ARG A 79 12.50 -4.38 12.49
N ASN A 80 13.76 -4.56 12.86
CA ASN A 80 14.64 -3.47 13.25
C ASN A 80 14.88 -2.49 12.09
N ARG A 81 14.99 -3.01 10.85
CA ARG A 81 15.08 -2.16 9.66
C ARG A 81 13.81 -1.33 9.48
N LEU A 82 12.63 -1.94 9.55
CA LEU A 82 11.35 -1.22 9.46
C LEU A 82 11.25 -0.10 10.51
N LEU A 83 11.55 -0.40 11.77
CA LEU A 83 11.52 0.60 12.85
C LEU A 83 12.45 1.78 12.55
N ALA A 84 13.68 1.51 12.08
CA ALA A 84 14.61 2.57 11.70
C ALA A 84 14.08 3.43 10.53
N LEU A 85 13.45 2.83 9.52
CA LEU A 85 12.85 3.57 8.40
C LEU A 85 11.66 4.42 8.84
N VAL A 86 10.82 3.88 9.73
CA VAL A 86 9.70 4.61 10.34
C VAL A 86 10.20 5.83 11.11
N GLU A 87 11.24 5.68 11.93
CA GLU A 87 11.81 6.80 12.68
C GLU A 87 12.42 7.88 11.76
N ILE A 88 13.04 7.50 10.63
CA ILE A 88 13.49 8.46 9.62
C ILE A 88 12.31 9.26 9.03
N LEU A 89 11.20 8.58 8.71
CA LEU A 89 10.01 9.23 8.17
C LEU A 89 9.31 10.13 9.20
N LYS A 90 9.28 9.73 10.47
CA LYS A 90 8.78 10.56 11.58
C LYS A 90 9.66 11.80 11.79
N ALA A 91 10.98 11.64 11.84
CA ALA A 91 11.93 12.74 11.95
C ALA A 91 11.85 13.72 10.76
N SER A 92 11.39 13.23 9.60
CA SER A 92 11.15 14.05 8.41
C SER A 92 9.74 14.69 8.38
N GLY A 93 8.90 14.46 9.39
CA GLY A 93 7.53 14.96 9.47
C GLY A 93 6.56 14.33 8.46
N LEU A 94 6.93 13.19 7.86
CA LEU A 94 6.15 12.50 6.84
C LEU A 94 5.26 11.39 7.44
N LEU A 95 5.60 10.90 8.63
CA LEU A 95 4.78 10.02 9.45
C LEU A 95 4.62 10.59 10.85
N LEU A 96 3.55 10.19 11.52
CA LEU A 96 3.21 10.55 12.89
C LEU A 96 2.95 9.29 13.70
N ASP A 97 3.07 9.39 15.01
CA ASP A 97 2.55 8.38 15.93
C ASP A 97 1.02 8.30 15.84
N SER A 98 0.48 7.08 15.91
CA SER A 98 -0.95 6.87 16.15
C SER A 98 -1.34 7.43 17.54
N HIS A 99 -2.55 7.97 17.66
CA HIS A 99 -3.07 8.40 18.97
C HIS A 99 -3.49 7.17 19.78
N GLU A 100 -2.95 7.04 20.98
CA GLU A 100 -3.14 5.93 21.94
C GLU A 100 -4.62 5.65 22.32
N ASP A 101 -5.57 6.51 21.94
CA ASP A 101 -6.98 6.40 22.33
C ASP A 101 -7.89 5.57 21.40
N THR A 102 -7.36 4.99 20.31
CA THR A 102 -8.18 4.11 19.45
C THR A 102 -8.13 2.66 19.88
N HIS A 103 -8.70 2.37 21.05
CA HIS A 103 -9.26 1.05 21.34
C HIS A 103 -10.49 0.78 20.46
N LYS A 104 -10.28 0.58 19.16
CA LYS A 104 -11.28 0.00 18.26
C LYS A 104 -10.57 -0.75 17.16
N PHE A 105 -10.27 -2.02 17.42
CA PHE A 105 -10.70 -3.19 16.65
C PHE A 105 -10.23 -4.41 17.45
N ASP A 106 -11.19 -5.08 18.09
CA ASP A 106 -10.99 -6.40 18.67
C ASP A 106 -10.75 -7.37 17.50
N GLU A 107 -9.55 -7.45 16.94
CA GLU A 107 -9.12 -8.51 16.00
C GLU A 107 -7.67 -8.27 15.56
N GLU A 108 -6.68 -8.59 16.42
CA GLU A 108 -5.30 -8.95 16.01
C GLU A 108 -4.46 -9.28 17.26
N ILE A 109 -4.68 -10.47 17.84
CA ILE A 109 -3.86 -10.94 18.98
C ILE A 109 -2.45 -11.37 18.50
N ASP A 110 -2.31 -11.86 17.25
CA ASP A 110 -1.02 -12.35 16.73
C ASP A 110 -0.10 -11.26 16.15
N SER A 111 -0.63 -10.24 15.45
CA SER A 111 0.17 -9.14 14.87
C SER A 111 0.80 -8.22 15.93
N SER A 112 0.28 -8.25 17.15
CA SER A 112 0.71 -7.42 18.28
C SER A 112 2.00 -7.92 18.96
N LEU A 113 2.36 -9.20 18.79
CA LEU A 113 3.47 -9.82 19.52
C LEU A 113 4.86 -9.36 19.05
N LEU A 114 5.04 -9.20 17.73
CA LEU A 114 6.34 -8.81 17.16
C LEU A 114 6.75 -7.37 17.52
N PHE A 115 5.79 -6.51 17.89
CA PHE A 115 6.03 -5.11 18.20
C PHE A 115 5.57 -4.75 19.62
N MET A 116 5.55 -5.69 20.56
CA MET A 116 5.11 -5.42 21.94
C MET A 116 5.99 -4.42 22.69
N ASP A 117 7.29 -4.44 22.40
CA ASP A 117 8.33 -3.58 22.96
C ASP A 117 8.50 -2.26 22.18
N ALA A 118 7.75 -2.06 21.09
CA ALA A 118 7.75 -0.80 20.36
C ALA A 118 6.83 0.21 21.06
N ASP A 119 7.30 1.46 21.17
CA ASP A 119 6.54 2.56 21.79
C ASP A 119 5.19 2.81 21.10
N ASN A 120 5.13 2.60 19.78
CA ASN A 120 3.88 2.65 19.02
C ASN A 120 3.81 1.51 18.01
N LYS A 121 2.69 0.78 17.99
CA LYS A 121 2.44 -0.34 17.08
C LYS A 121 1.86 0.11 15.73
N PHE A 122 1.47 1.37 15.65
CA PHE A 122 0.83 1.95 14.49
C PHE A 122 1.48 3.27 14.10
N VAL A 123 1.45 3.58 12.82
CA VAL A 123 1.90 4.87 12.28
C VAL A 123 0.81 5.53 11.49
N ARG A 124 0.78 6.86 11.49
CA ARG A 124 -0.21 7.65 10.77
C ARG A 124 0.47 8.47 9.69
N MET A 125 -0.07 8.42 8.47
CA MET A 125 0.26 9.37 7.42
C MET A 125 -0.89 10.38 7.29
N HIS A 126 -0.56 11.67 7.49
CA HIS A 126 -1.52 12.76 7.36
C HIS A 126 -2.12 12.76 5.94
N SER A 127 -3.42 13.07 5.81
CA SER A 127 -4.14 13.02 4.53
C SER A 127 -3.44 13.80 3.41
N VAL A 128 -2.99 15.03 3.70
CA VAL A 128 -2.22 15.84 2.74
C VAL A 128 -0.92 15.17 2.31
N VAL A 129 -0.17 14.58 3.25
CA VAL A 129 1.09 13.87 2.93
C VAL A 129 0.81 12.64 2.07
N ARG A 130 -0.28 11.92 2.37
CA ARG A 130 -0.76 10.78 1.59
C ARG A 130 -1.06 11.17 0.15
N GLU A 131 -1.81 12.25 -0.06
CA GLU A 131 -2.09 12.76 -1.41
C GLU A 131 -0.82 13.15 -2.17
N VAL A 132 0.17 13.74 -1.48
CA VAL A 132 1.47 14.00 -2.09
C VAL A 132 2.20 12.70 -2.45
N ALA A 133 2.24 11.71 -1.55
CA ALA A 133 2.86 10.41 -1.81
C ALA A 133 2.24 9.73 -3.04
N ARG A 134 0.91 9.73 -3.13
CA ARG A 134 0.15 9.18 -4.26
C ARG A 134 0.46 9.92 -5.57
N ALA A 135 0.55 11.24 -5.53
CA ALA A 135 0.87 12.02 -6.71
C ALA A 135 2.34 11.89 -7.15
N ILE A 136 3.26 11.65 -6.22
CA ILE A 136 4.65 11.29 -6.54
C ILE A 136 4.68 9.91 -7.18
N ALA A 137 4.00 8.93 -6.56
CA ALA A 137 3.85 7.57 -7.07
C ALA A 137 3.30 7.54 -8.51
N SER A 138 2.32 8.40 -8.83
CA SER A 138 1.70 8.45 -10.16
C SER A 138 2.57 9.05 -11.28
N LYS A 139 3.74 9.65 -10.98
CA LYS A 139 4.59 10.26 -12.01
C LYS A 139 5.50 9.20 -12.65
N ASP A 140 5.39 9.00 -13.96
CA ASP A 140 6.30 8.13 -14.73
C ASP A 140 7.76 8.68 -14.67
N PRO A 141 8.80 7.86 -14.43
CA PRO A 141 8.79 6.42 -14.14
C PRO A 141 8.73 6.14 -12.62
N HIS A 142 7.55 5.88 -12.07
CA HIS A 142 7.39 5.32 -10.74
C HIS A 142 6.48 4.08 -10.78
N PRO A 143 6.87 2.99 -10.10
CA PRO A 143 6.16 1.71 -10.15
C PRO A 143 4.78 1.73 -9.46
N PHE A 144 4.48 2.78 -8.68
CA PHE A 144 3.35 2.81 -7.76
C PHE A 144 2.11 3.49 -8.37
N VAL A 145 1.01 2.77 -8.62
CA VAL A 145 -0.22 3.39 -9.15
C VAL A 145 -1.41 3.13 -8.23
N VAL A 146 -2.04 4.18 -7.73
CA VAL A 146 -3.23 4.08 -6.86
C VAL A 146 -4.46 4.24 -7.73
N ARG A 147 -5.46 3.37 -7.58
CA ARG A 147 -6.80 3.57 -8.13
C ARG A 147 -7.80 3.48 -6.98
N GLU A 148 -8.45 4.60 -6.66
CA GLU A 148 -9.39 4.69 -5.54
C GLU A 148 -10.80 4.99 -6.06
N ASP A 149 -11.83 4.46 -5.41
CA ASP A 149 -13.25 4.69 -5.77
C ASP A 149 -13.65 4.15 -7.16
N VAL A 150 -13.23 2.92 -7.45
CA VAL A 150 -13.31 2.32 -8.78
C VAL A 150 -14.72 1.79 -9.06
N GLY A 151 -15.42 2.41 -10.00
CA GLY A 151 -16.62 1.85 -10.64
C GLY A 151 -16.27 0.82 -11.72
N LEU A 152 -17.26 0.05 -12.21
CA LEU A 152 -17.08 -1.02 -13.21
C LEU A 152 -16.32 -0.59 -14.49
N GLU A 153 -16.37 0.70 -14.86
CA GLU A 153 -15.78 1.26 -16.08
C GLU A 153 -14.24 1.35 -16.07
N GLU A 154 -13.60 1.24 -14.89
CA GLU A 154 -12.15 1.45 -14.70
C GLU A 154 -11.32 0.16 -14.62
N TRP A 155 -11.94 -1.02 -14.75
CA TRP A 155 -11.21 -2.28 -14.99
C TRP A 155 -10.68 -2.40 -16.43
N SER A 156 -10.86 -1.35 -17.24
CA SER A 156 -10.37 -1.31 -18.61
C SER A 156 -8.85 -1.43 -18.66
N GLU A 157 -8.38 -2.44 -19.41
CA GLU A 157 -6.97 -2.62 -19.71
C GLU A 157 -6.48 -1.47 -20.62
N THR A 158 -5.82 -0.49 -20.03
CA THR A 158 -5.05 0.52 -20.76
C THR A 158 -3.57 0.12 -20.82
N ASP A 159 -2.82 0.63 -21.80
CA ASP A 159 -1.36 0.41 -21.85
C ASP A 159 -0.65 0.89 -20.58
N GLU A 160 -1.20 1.93 -19.94
CA GLU A 160 -0.75 2.43 -18.63
C GLU A 160 -0.99 1.40 -17.52
N SER A 161 -2.16 0.76 -17.49
CA SER A 161 -2.50 -0.26 -16.48
C SER A 161 -1.57 -1.48 -16.54
N LYS A 162 -1.05 -1.82 -17.73
CA LYS A 162 -0.14 -2.95 -17.94
C LYS A 162 1.26 -2.71 -17.37
N ARG A 163 1.61 -1.44 -17.10
CA ARG A 163 2.91 -1.01 -16.57
C ARG A 163 2.90 -0.78 -15.06
N CYS A 164 1.73 -0.79 -14.43
CA CYS A 164 1.59 -0.61 -12.99
C CYS A 164 2.21 -1.79 -12.23
N ALA A 165 3.10 -1.51 -11.27
CA ALA A 165 3.64 -2.52 -10.37
C ALA A 165 2.92 -2.57 -9.02
N PHE A 166 2.17 -1.54 -8.66
CA PHE A 166 1.32 -1.53 -7.47
C PHE A 166 -0.08 -1.09 -7.85
N ILE A 167 -1.08 -1.79 -7.32
CA ILE A 167 -2.48 -1.44 -7.41
C ILE A 167 -3.13 -1.71 -6.04
N SER A 168 -3.86 -0.73 -5.54
CA SER A 168 -4.66 -0.85 -4.31
C SER A 168 -6.07 -0.36 -4.63
N LEU A 169 -7.06 -1.24 -4.54
CA LEU A 169 -8.45 -0.97 -4.90
C LEU A 169 -9.34 -1.02 -3.66
N HIS A 170 -10.01 0.08 -3.38
CA HIS A 170 -11.03 0.18 -2.33
C HIS A 170 -12.40 0.33 -3.01
N CYS A 171 -13.09 -0.79 -3.19
CA CYS A 171 -14.36 -0.88 -3.88
C CYS A 171 -15.52 -0.63 -2.90
N LYS A 172 -16.43 0.27 -3.26
CA LYS A 172 -17.63 0.54 -2.45
C LYS A 172 -18.73 -0.51 -2.64
N ALA A 173 -18.96 -0.93 -3.89
CA ALA A 173 -20.03 -1.87 -4.25
C ALA A 173 -19.76 -2.55 -5.61
N VAL A 174 -18.66 -3.30 -5.71
CA VAL A 174 -18.42 -4.14 -6.88
C VAL A 174 -19.13 -5.47 -6.67
N HIS A 175 -19.87 -5.92 -7.70
CA HIS A 175 -20.60 -7.19 -7.69
C HIS A 175 -19.92 -8.27 -8.56
N ASP A 176 -19.31 -7.86 -9.67
CA ASP A 176 -18.61 -8.75 -10.60
C ASP A 176 -17.22 -8.22 -10.91
N LEU A 177 -16.23 -9.11 -10.88
CA LEU A 177 -14.87 -8.84 -11.35
C LEU A 177 -14.68 -9.37 -12.79
N PRO A 178 -13.78 -8.76 -13.58
CA PRO A 178 -13.49 -9.27 -14.93
C PRO A 178 -12.90 -10.67 -14.88
N GLN A 179 -13.19 -11.50 -15.89
CA GLN A 179 -12.65 -12.87 -15.93
C GLN A 179 -11.13 -12.90 -16.15
N GLU A 180 -10.60 -12.05 -17.03
CA GLU A 180 -9.18 -12.04 -17.39
C GLU A 180 -8.66 -10.61 -17.33
N LEU A 181 -7.78 -10.32 -16.37
CA LEU A 181 -7.05 -9.07 -16.26
C LEU A 181 -5.57 -9.31 -16.47
N VAL A 182 -5.01 -8.67 -17.48
CA VAL A 182 -3.60 -8.81 -17.84
C VAL A 182 -2.81 -7.63 -17.28
N TRP A 183 -2.24 -7.81 -16.09
CA TRP A 183 -1.32 -6.87 -15.44
C TRP A 183 0.06 -7.51 -15.22
N PRO A 184 0.88 -7.62 -16.28
CA PRO A 184 2.10 -8.43 -16.27
C PRO A 184 3.20 -7.88 -15.36
N GLU A 185 3.21 -6.56 -15.11
CA GLU A 185 4.21 -5.89 -14.28
C GLU A 185 3.79 -5.78 -12.79
N LEU A 186 2.58 -6.22 -12.44
CA LEU A 186 2.03 -6.06 -11.10
C LEU A 186 2.79 -6.90 -10.07
N GLN A 187 3.23 -6.25 -8.99
CA GLN A 187 3.93 -6.85 -7.85
C GLN A 187 3.14 -6.75 -6.54
N PHE A 188 2.29 -5.73 -6.39
CA PHE A 188 1.41 -5.55 -5.24
C PHE A 188 -0.04 -5.39 -5.69
N PHE A 189 -0.94 -6.20 -5.13
CA PHE A 189 -2.37 -6.07 -5.33
C PHE A 189 -3.09 -6.14 -3.99
N LEU A 190 -3.82 -5.07 -3.67
CA LEU A 190 -4.75 -5.04 -2.55
C LEU A 190 -6.15 -4.80 -3.11
N LEU A 191 -7.09 -5.67 -2.73
CA LEU A 191 -8.50 -5.52 -3.06
C LEU A 191 -9.33 -5.58 -1.79
N GLN A 192 -10.00 -4.48 -1.50
CA GLN A 192 -11.00 -4.38 -0.44
C GLN A 192 -12.36 -4.07 -1.06
N ASN A 193 -13.41 -4.75 -0.61
CA ASN A 193 -14.77 -4.48 -1.05
C ASN A 193 -15.70 -4.38 0.16
N ASN A 194 -16.39 -3.25 0.26
CA ASN A 194 -17.30 -2.99 1.37
C ASN A 194 -18.69 -3.65 1.18
N ASN A 195 -18.96 -4.31 0.05
CA ASN A 195 -20.24 -4.97 -0.24
C ASN A 195 -20.11 -6.50 -0.41
N PRO A 196 -20.53 -7.30 0.59
CA PRO A 196 -20.52 -8.77 0.52
C PRO A 196 -21.67 -9.35 -0.31
N PRO A 197 -21.54 -10.57 -0.88
CA PRO A 197 -20.30 -11.30 -1.21
C PRO A 197 -19.79 -10.93 -2.62
N LEU A 198 -18.47 -11.09 -2.85
CA LEU A 198 -17.84 -10.85 -4.16
C LEU A 198 -17.32 -12.18 -4.73
N ASN A 199 -17.81 -12.56 -5.91
CA ASN A 199 -17.31 -13.75 -6.58
C ASN A 199 -16.08 -13.38 -7.43
N ILE A 200 -14.92 -13.93 -7.09
CA ILE A 200 -13.70 -13.74 -7.86
C ILE A 200 -13.62 -14.82 -8.94
N PRO A 201 -13.58 -14.47 -10.24
CA PRO A 201 -13.45 -15.45 -11.31
C PRO A 201 -12.21 -16.32 -11.15
N ASN A 202 -12.34 -17.59 -11.52
CA ASN A 202 -11.25 -18.55 -11.43
C ASN A 202 -10.00 -18.15 -12.20
N THR A 203 -10.13 -17.36 -13.27
CA THR A 203 -9.05 -16.90 -14.16
C THR A 203 -8.48 -15.52 -13.78
N PHE A 204 -9.03 -14.87 -12.75
CA PHE A 204 -8.75 -13.46 -12.42
C PHE A 204 -7.27 -13.16 -12.22
N PHE A 205 -6.52 -14.04 -11.56
CA PHE A 205 -5.10 -13.82 -11.24
C PHE A 205 -4.13 -14.32 -12.31
N GLU A 206 -4.60 -14.92 -13.40
CA GLU A 206 -3.71 -15.58 -14.38
C GLU A 206 -2.76 -14.59 -15.07
N GLY A 207 -3.18 -13.35 -15.28
CA GLY A 207 -2.36 -12.31 -15.91
C GLY A 207 -1.33 -11.64 -15.00
N MET A 208 -1.30 -11.96 -13.71
CA MET A 208 -0.51 -11.25 -12.69
C MET A 208 0.79 -12.00 -12.32
N LYS A 209 1.58 -12.40 -13.32
CA LYS A 209 2.71 -13.34 -13.13
C LYS A 209 3.84 -12.84 -12.22
N LYS A 210 4.00 -11.53 -12.05
CA LYS A 210 5.04 -10.92 -11.18
C LYS A 210 4.55 -10.60 -9.77
N LEU A 211 3.30 -10.95 -9.43
CA LEU A 211 2.70 -10.58 -8.16
C LEU A 211 3.46 -11.19 -7.00
N LYS A 212 3.89 -10.35 -6.06
CA LYS A 212 4.62 -10.74 -4.85
C LYS A 212 3.77 -10.59 -3.59
N VAL A 213 2.88 -9.61 -3.56
CA VAL A 213 1.99 -9.33 -2.42
C VAL A 213 0.54 -9.29 -2.91
N LEU A 214 -0.29 -10.12 -2.29
CA LEU A 214 -1.74 -10.17 -2.50
C LEU A 214 -2.44 -10.00 -1.16
N ASP A 215 -3.23 -8.93 -1.02
CA ASP A 215 -4.09 -8.70 0.13
C ASP A 215 -5.56 -8.71 -0.29
N LEU A 216 -6.28 -9.69 0.23
CA LEU A 216 -7.72 -9.83 0.11
C LEU A 216 -8.37 -9.92 1.51
N SER A 217 -7.78 -9.26 2.51
CA SER A 217 -8.31 -9.23 3.86
C SER A 217 -9.70 -8.57 3.88
N HIS A 218 -10.57 -9.04 4.77
CA HIS A 218 -11.97 -8.60 4.94
C HIS A 218 -12.84 -8.79 3.68
N MET A 219 -12.43 -9.68 2.78
CA MET A 219 -13.25 -10.08 1.64
C MET A 219 -14.16 -11.25 2.02
N HIS A 220 -15.40 -11.21 1.56
CA HIS A 220 -16.37 -12.28 1.74
C HIS A 220 -16.31 -13.22 0.54
N PHE A 221 -15.75 -14.41 0.73
CA PHE A 221 -15.59 -15.41 -0.31
C PHE A 221 -16.65 -16.49 -0.23
N THR A 222 -17.14 -16.90 -1.39
CA THR A 222 -17.81 -18.19 -1.54
C THR A 222 -16.76 -19.29 -1.75
N THR A 223 -15.75 -19.03 -2.60
CA THR A 223 -14.62 -19.92 -2.88
C THR A 223 -13.36 -19.10 -3.21
N LEU A 224 -12.18 -19.69 -2.97
CA LEU A 224 -10.93 -19.13 -3.48
C LEU A 224 -10.79 -19.47 -4.98
N PRO A 225 -10.41 -18.50 -5.83
CA PRO A 225 -10.23 -18.75 -7.25
C PRO A 225 -8.99 -19.61 -7.51
N SER A 226 -9.13 -20.60 -8.38
CA SER A 226 -8.05 -21.53 -8.75
C SER A 226 -6.81 -20.86 -9.37
N SER A 227 -6.95 -19.68 -10.00
CA SER A 227 -5.80 -18.91 -10.52
C SER A 227 -4.79 -18.46 -9.46
N LEU A 228 -5.07 -18.58 -8.16
CA LEU A 228 -4.05 -18.39 -7.12
C LEU A 228 -2.86 -19.33 -7.32
N ASP A 229 -3.08 -20.54 -7.83
CA ASP A 229 -2.01 -21.51 -8.15
C ASP A 229 -1.05 -20.99 -9.22
N SER A 230 -1.47 -19.99 -10.01
CA SER A 230 -0.67 -19.40 -11.07
C SER A 230 0.31 -18.32 -10.58
N LEU A 231 0.20 -17.90 -9.30
CA LEU A 231 0.98 -16.84 -8.69
C LEU A 231 2.32 -17.33 -8.15
N ALA A 232 3.18 -17.83 -9.03
CA ALA A 232 4.46 -18.46 -8.66
C ALA A 232 5.47 -17.54 -7.93
N ASN A 233 5.29 -16.22 -8.02
CA ASN A 233 6.16 -15.23 -7.36
C ASN A 233 5.60 -14.69 -6.05
N LEU A 234 4.44 -15.20 -5.60
CA LEU A 234 3.76 -14.71 -4.41
C LEU A 234 4.57 -15.03 -3.16
N ARG A 235 4.75 -14.02 -2.30
CA ARG A 235 5.53 -14.08 -1.06
C ARG A 235 4.71 -13.71 0.16
N THR A 236 3.72 -12.84 -0.05
CA THR A 236 2.76 -12.44 0.99
C THR A 236 1.36 -12.65 0.46
N LEU A 237 0.59 -13.51 1.12
CA LEU A 237 -0.84 -13.68 0.93
C LEU A 237 -1.56 -13.31 2.24
N ARG A 238 -2.49 -12.37 2.19
CA ARG A 238 -3.36 -12.04 3.33
C ARG A 238 -4.82 -12.32 2.99
N LEU A 239 -5.46 -13.10 3.85
CA LEU A 239 -6.88 -13.49 3.79
C LEU A 239 -7.57 -13.25 5.16
N MET A 240 -7.03 -12.35 5.99
CA MET A 240 -7.51 -12.14 7.37
C MET A 240 -8.92 -11.55 7.38
N GLY A 241 -9.77 -11.96 8.33
CA GLY A 241 -11.15 -11.49 8.40
C GLY A 241 -12.03 -11.94 7.23
N ALA A 242 -11.54 -12.88 6.41
CA ALA A 242 -12.33 -13.49 5.35
C ALA A 242 -13.37 -14.46 5.96
N SER A 243 -14.64 -14.23 5.65
CA SER A 243 -15.71 -15.19 6.01
C SER A 243 -16.02 -16.08 4.81
N TRP A 244 -16.22 -17.38 5.07
CA TRP A 244 -16.68 -18.35 4.09
C TRP A 244 -18.18 -18.55 4.23
N GLU A 245 -18.93 -18.53 3.12
CA GLU A 245 -20.29 -19.08 3.16
C GLU A 245 -20.21 -20.58 3.44
N THR A 246 -20.70 -21.01 4.60
CA THR A 246 -20.83 -22.44 4.90
C THR A 246 -22.02 -22.96 4.10
N LEU A 247 -21.76 -23.72 3.03
CA LEU A 247 -22.82 -24.45 2.32
C LEU A 247 -23.38 -25.52 3.28
N LEU A 248 -24.53 -25.24 3.88
CA LEU A 248 -25.41 -26.23 4.52
C LEU A 248 -26.35 -26.84 3.47
#